data_AF-A0A974YZ07-F1
#
_entry.id   AF-A0A974YZ07-F1
#
_cell.length_a   1.000
_cell.length_b   1.000
_cell.length_c   1.000
_cell.angle_alpha   90.00
_cell.angle_beta   90.00
_cell.angle_gamma   90.00
#
_symmetry.space_group_name_H-M   'P 1'
#
loop_
_entity.id
_entity.type
_entity.pdbx_description
1 polymer ?
#
loop_
_entity_poly.entity_id
_entity_poly.type
_entity_poly.pdbx_seq_one_letter_code
_entity_poly.pdbx_strand_id
1 'polypeptide(L)'
;MPDKPQVEALAEAVQSNRKYANITSSLVQRLCQSALERGLSGKAAVKDVRNKLHQVGGAYFKQNPNFTSATDQLASLPNDLQAAEVQAFCQKQMQTHASTAERVSILPEFFQTCLAPIAPVTNVLDLACGLNPLALPWMPLAKDAWYQACDIYLDMMAFVNAFLGHFLTNSRAFPCDLVAGPPQTPVQVAFLLKTIPCLEQVDKQIGLSLLDQILAEHILVSFPAKSLGGRNKGMPTFYRDHFYELIEGQPWQVQEFSFSTEIAFLVTK
;
A
#
# COMPACT_ATOMS: atom_id res chain seq x y z
N MET A 1 5.38 11.66 29.05
CA MET A 1 4.65 10.82 28.08
C MET A 1 3.17 10.95 28.39
N PRO A 2 2.31 11.20 27.38
CA PRO A 2 0.86 11.15 27.54
C PRO A 2 0.39 9.89 28.26
N ASP A 3 -0.66 10.01 29.08
CA ASP A 3 -1.21 8.88 29.82
C ASP A 3 -2.05 7.99 28.90
N LYS A 4 -1.96 6.66 29.07
CA LYS A 4 -2.61 5.68 28.19
C LYS A 4 -4.14 5.88 28.06
N PRO A 5 -4.90 6.16 29.14
CA PRO A 5 -6.32 6.44 29.05
C PRO A 5 -6.64 7.70 28.22
N GLN A 6 -5.75 8.70 28.23
CA GLN A 6 -5.93 9.94 27.46
C GLN A 6 -5.80 9.68 25.96
N VAL A 7 -4.87 8.81 25.55
CA VAL A 7 -4.68 8.40 24.16
C VAL A 7 -5.89 7.60 23.67
N GLU A 8 -6.37 6.67 24.49
CA GLU A 8 -7.54 5.82 24.18
C GLU A 8 -8.81 6.67 24.00
N ALA A 9 -9.10 7.59 24.93
CA ALA A 9 -10.25 8.49 24.81
C ALA A 9 -10.18 9.38 23.56
N LEU A 10 -8.98 9.86 23.20
CA LEU A 10 -8.81 10.65 21.97
C LEU A 10 -9.00 9.79 20.71
N ALA A 11 -8.50 8.54 20.71
CA ALA A 11 -8.67 7.60 19.60
C ALA A 11 -10.15 7.27 19.37
N GLU A 12 -10.92 7.01 20.44
CA GLU A 12 -12.38 6.83 20.37
C GLU A 12 -13.08 8.06 19.78
N ALA A 13 -12.70 9.26 20.24
CA ALA A 13 -13.24 10.50 19.70
C ALA A 13 -12.92 10.67 18.20
N VAL A 14 -11.73 10.27 17.75
CA VAL A 14 -11.34 10.28 16.33
C VAL A 14 -12.20 9.30 15.53
N GLN A 15 -12.31 8.04 15.98
CA GLN A 15 -13.00 6.94 15.29
C GLN A 15 -14.53 6.98 15.39
N SER A 16 -15.10 7.81 16.27
CA SER A 16 -16.56 8.08 16.32
C SER A 16 -17.16 8.55 14.99
N ASN A 17 -16.33 9.11 14.10
CA ASN A 17 -16.73 9.42 12.73
C ASN A 17 -16.44 8.21 11.83
N ARG A 18 -17.50 7.72 11.17
CA ARG A 18 -17.48 6.55 10.27
C ARG A 18 -16.35 6.56 9.24
N LYS A 19 -15.88 7.72 8.78
CA LYS A 19 -14.75 7.84 7.83
C LYS A 19 -13.43 7.25 8.37
N TYR A 20 -13.24 7.22 9.68
CA TYR A 20 -12.00 6.75 10.33
C TYR A 20 -12.20 5.44 11.12
N ALA A 21 -13.44 4.93 11.19
CA ALA A 21 -13.79 3.76 12.00
C ALA A 21 -13.06 2.48 11.55
N ASN A 22 -12.79 2.36 10.25
CA ASN A 22 -12.12 1.18 9.67
C ASN A 22 -10.60 1.35 9.56
N ILE A 23 -9.98 2.31 10.24
CA ILE A 23 -8.51 2.45 10.28
C ILE A 23 -7.97 1.70 11.50
N THR A 24 -6.83 1.04 11.35
CA THR A 24 -6.14 0.33 12.44
C THR A 24 -6.00 1.17 13.72
N SER A 25 -6.36 0.57 14.85
CA SER A 25 -6.27 1.22 16.16
C SER A 25 -4.84 1.62 16.49
N SER A 26 -3.85 0.82 16.10
CA SER A 26 -2.43 1.10 16.29
C SER A 26 -2.00 2.44 15.67
N LEU A 27 -2.37 2.69 14.40
CA LEU A 27 -2.05 3.95 13.73
C LEU A 27 -2.79 5.12 14.37
N VAL A 28 -4.09 4.96 14.69
CA VAL A 28 -4.86 6.03 15.34
C VAL A 28 -4.26 6.40 16.68
N GLN A 29 -3.93 5.41 17.52
CA GLN A 29 -3.30 5.62 18.83
C GLN A 29 -1.94 6.31 18.69
N ARG A 30 -1.11 5.91 17.72
CA ARG A 30 0.18 6.56 17.43
C ARG A 30 0.02 8.04 17.09
N LEU A 31 -0.93 8.36 16.21
CA LEU A 31 -1.18 9.76 15.83
C LEU A 31 -1.76 10.57 17.00
N CYS A 32 -2.62 9.96 17.82
CA CYS A 32 -3.14 10.57 19.05
C CYS A 32 -2.02 10.88 20.05
N GLN A 33 -1.12 9.92 20.27
CA GLN A 33 0.08 10.09 21.10
C GLN A 33 0.92 11.29 20.61
N SER A 34 1.25 11.31 19.31
CA SER A 34 2.03 12.40 18.71
C SER A 34 1.34 13.77 18.85
N ALA A 35 0.02 13.83 18.66
CA ALA A 35 -0.74 15.07 18.83
C ALA A 35 -0.69 15.58 20.28
N LEU A 36 -0.83 14.68 21.27
CA LEU A 36 -0.75 15.02 22.69
C LEU A 36 0.67 15.45 23.10
N GLU A 37 1.72 14.80 22.57
CA GLU A 37 3.12 15.19 22.80
C GLU A 37 3.44 16.58 22.23
N ARG A 38 2.77 16.97 21.15
CA ARG A 38 2.80 18.34 20.59
C ARG A 38 1.98 19.34 21.40
N GLY A 39 1.38 18.94 22.52
CA GLY A 39 0.58 19.80 23.40
C GLY A 39 -0.84 20.06 22.91
N LEU A 40 -1.32 19.35 21.88
CA LEU A 40 -2.70 19.49 21.42
C LEU A 40 -3.67 18.78 22.38
N SER A 41 -4.90 19.26 22.46
CA SER A 41 -5.94 18.64 23.27
C SER A 41 -7.35 18.85 22.69
N GLY A 42 -8.30 18.08 23.19
CA GLY A 42 -9.72 18.19 22.86
C GLY A 42 -9.99 18.18 21.35
N LYS A 43 -10.86 19.10 20.89
CA LYS A 43 -11.26 19.21 19.48
C LYS A 43 -10.09 19.51 18.53
N ALA A 44 -9.07 20.23 18.99
CA ALA A 44 -7.90 20.57 18.18
C ALA A 44 -7.06 19.31 17.87
N ALA A 45 -6.83 18.46 18.89
CA ALA A 45 -6.14 17.19 18.70
C ALA A 45 -6.92 16.26 17.76
N VAL A 46 -8.25 16.12 17.94
CA VAL A 46 -9.10 15.32 17.05
C VAL A 46 -8.99 15.79 15.59
N LYS A 47 -9.01 17.12 15.35
CA LYS A 47 -8.89 17.69 14.01
C LYS A 47 -7.52 17.41 13.40
N ASP A 48 -6.44 17.58 14.17
CA ASP A 48 -5.07 17.30 13.73
C ASP A 48 -4.90 15.83 13.30
N VAL A 49 -5.33 14.89 14.15
CA VAL A 49 -5.27 13.45 13.86
C VAL A 49 -6.09 13.10 12.63
N ARG A 50 -7.33 13.58 12.53
CA ARG A 50 -8.20 13.32 11.36
C ARG A 50 -7.63 13.88 10.06
N ASN A 51 -7.02 15.06 10.10
CA ASN A 51 -6.33 15.63 8.94
C ASN A 51 -5.17 14.73 8.51
N LYS A 52 -4.39 14.22 9.47
CA LYS A 52 -3.27 13.33 9.19
C LYS A 52 -3.74 11.99 8.59
N LEU A 53 -4.77 11.37 9.17
CA LEU A 53 -5.41 10.15 8.64
C LEU A 53 -5.94 10.36 7.21
N HIS A 54 -6.50 11.54 6.93
CA HIS A 54 -6.94 11.86 5.58
C HIS A 54 -5.77 11.96 4.59
N GLN A 55 -4.65 12.56 4.99
CA GLN A 55 -3.45 12.69 4.13
C GLN A 55 -2.83 11.33 3.81
N VAL A 56 -2.73 10.43 4.79
CA VAL A 56 -1.99 9.17 4.64
C VAL A 56 -2.80 8.01 4.06
N GLY A 57 -4.14 8.12 4.05
CA GLY A 57 -5.00 7.06 3.52
C GLY A 57 -6.26 7.61 2.87
N GLY A 58 -6.97 8.51 3.56
CA GLY A 58 -8.31 8.92 3.12
C GLY A 58 -8.34 9.68 1.78
N ALA A 59 -7.21 10.20 1.30
CA ALA A 59 -7.10 10.92 0.03
C ALA A 59 -7.11 9.97 -1.19
N TYR A 60 -6.85 8.67 -1.00
CA TYR A 60 -6.81 7.70 -2.10
C TYR A 60 -8.18 7.16 -2.50
N PHE A 61 -9.23 7.40 -1.71
CA PHE A 61 -10.60 7.02 -2.04
C PHE A 61 -11.36 8.21 -2.63
N LYS A 62 -11.77 8.11 -3.90
CA LYS A 62 -12.61 9.14 -4.56
C LYS A 62 -14.06 9.09 -4.08
N GLN A 63 -14.51 7.91 -3.67
CA GLN A 63 -15.83 7.60 -3.14
C GLN A 63 -15.71 6.54 -2.07
N ASN A 64 -16.72 6.39 -1.20
CA ASN A 64 -16.72 5.32 -0.22
C ASN A 64 -16.83 3.96 -0.95
N PRO A 65 -15.82 3.09 -0.84
CA PRO A 65 -15.88 1.77 -1.47
C PRO A 65 -16.96 0.92 -0.80
N ASN A 66 -17.72 0.17 -1.60
CA ASN A 66 -18.65 -0.85 -1.09
C ASN A 66 -17.99 -2.23 -1.20
N PHE A 67 -17.12 -2.53 -0.25
CA PHE A 67 -16.38 -3.79 -0.22
C PHE A 67 -17.29 -5.01 0.00
N THR A 68 -18.42 -4.87 0.68
CA THR A 68 -19.41 -5.94 0.81
C THR A 68 -19.93 -6.38 -0.56
N SER A 69 -20.40 -5.43 -1.37
CA SER A 69 -20.89 -5.74 -2.73
C SER A 69 -19.78 -6.29 -3.64
N ALA A 70 -18.53 -5.88 -3.42
CA ALA A 70 -17.38 -6.40 -4.14
C ALA A 70 -17.10 -7.87 -3.79
N THR A 71 -17.19 -8.23 -2.51
CA THR A 71 -17.06 -9.62 -2.03
C THR A 71 -18.20 -10.49 -2.55
N ASP A 72 -19.43 -9.99 -2.59
CA ASP A 72 -20.57 -10.74 -3.13
C ASP A 72 -20.39 -11.04 -4.63
N GLN A 73 -19.88 -10.06 -5.40
CA GLN A 73 -19.54 -10.26 -6.81
C GLN A 73 -18.40 -11.27 -6.98
N LEU A 74 -17.36 -11.19 -6.15
CA LEU A 74 -16.22 -12.11 -6.18
C LEU A 74 -16.68 -13.57 -6.04
N ALA A 75 -17.64 -13.85 -5.15
CA ALA A 75 -18.15 -15.20 -4.92
C ALA A 75 -18.80 -15.85 -6.16
N SER A 76 -19.23 -15.05 -7.14
CA SER A 76 -19.77 -15.54 -8.41
C SER A 76 -18.74 -15.72 -9.53
N LEU A 77 -17.49 -15.30 -9.31
CA LEU A 77 -16.44 -15.38 -10.33
C LEU A 77 -15.84 -16.79 -10.40
N PRO A 78 -15.39 -17.23 -11.58
CA PRO A 78 -14.68 -18.50 -11.71
C PRO A 78 -13.37 -18.46 -10.90
N ASN A 79 -12.90 -19.63 -10.50
CA ASN A 79 -11.56 -19.77 -9.91
C ASN A 79 -10.50 -19.91 -11.01
N ASP A 80 -10.42 -18.90 -11.86
CA ASP A 80 -9.42 -18.76 -12.92
C ASP A 80 -9.02 -17.29 -13.03
N LEU A 81 -7.77 -16.98 -12.64
CA LEU A 81 -7.24 -15.63 -12.70
C LEU A 81 -7.20 -15.04 -14.12
N GLN A 82 -7.15 -15.89 -15.13
CA GLN A 82 -7.05 -15.47 -16.53
C GLN A 82 -8.43 -15.35 -17.20
N ALA A 83 -9.52 -15.69 -16.51
CA ALA A 83 -10.86 -15.49 -17.03
C ALA A 83 -11.15 -14.00 -17.28
N ALA A 84 -11.80 -13.70 -18.40
CA ALA A 84 -12.08 -12.34 -18.82
C ALA A 84 -12.95 -11.58 -17.80
N GLU A 85 -13.95 -12.24 -17.19
CA GLU A 85 -14.76 -11.62 -16.13
C GLU A 85 -13.95 -11.29 -14.86
N VAL A 86 -12.93 -12.09 -14.53
CA VAL A 86 -12.06 -11.85 -13.38
C VAL A 86 -11.17 -10.65 -13.64
N GLN A 87 -10.53 -10.57 -14.80
CA GLN A 87 -9.72 -9.41 -15.18
C GLN A 87 -10.55 -8.12 -15.22
N ALA A 88 -11.75 -8.17 -15.79
CA ALA A 88 -12.67 -7.04 -15.84
C ALA A 88 -13.11 -6.59 -14.44
N PHE A 89 -13.43 -7.53 -13.55
CA PHE A 89 -13.72 -7.24 -12.14
C PHE A 89 -12.53 -6.58 -11.46
N CYS A 90 -11.33 -7.15 -11.60
CA CYS A 90 -10.10 -6.63 -11.00
C CYS A 90 -9.84 -5.17 -11.41
N GLN A 91 -9.86 -4.90 -12.72
CA GLN A 91 -9.66 -3.55 -13.25
C GLN A 91 -10.71 -2.56 -12.73
N LYS A 92 -11.99 -2.94 -12.75
CA LYS A 92 -13.09 -2.10 -12.24
C LYS A 92 -12.89 -1.73 -10.78
N GLN A 93 -12.55 -2.71 -9.93
CA GLN A 93 -12.34 -2.46 -8.51
C GLN A 93 -11.08 -1.64 -8.25
N MET A 94 -9.98 -1.90 -8.97
CA MET A 94 -8.75 -1.11 -8.90
C MET A 94 -8.97 0.37 -9.25
N GLN A 95 -9.90 0.70 -10.15
CA GLN A 95 -10.25 2.08 -10.49
C GLN A 95 -10.89 2.87 -9.33
N THR A 96 -11.40 2.19 -8.29
CA THR A 96 -12.04 2.86 -7.14
C THR A 96 -11.04 3.46 -6.16
N HIS A 97 -9.75 3.09 -6.27
CA HIS A 97 -8.67 3.57 -5.43
C HIS A 97 -7.63 4.30 -6.30
N ALA A 98 -7.28 5.54 -5.95
CA ALA A 98 -6.55 6.46 -6.82
C ALA A 98 -5.18 5.92 -7.27
N SER A 99 -4.40 5.34 -6.36
CA SER A 99 -3.07 4.77 -6.65
C SER A 99 -3.13 3.65 -7.69
N THR A 100 -4.11 2.76 -7.56
CA THR A 100 -4.29 1.61 -8.45
C THR A 100 -5.02 1.99 -9.74
N ALA A 101 -5.92 2.98 -9.71
CA ALA A 101 -6.58 3.51 -10.89
C ALA A 101 -5.58 4.07 -11.91
N GLU A 102 -4.53 4.75 -11.44
CA GLU A 102 -3.43 5.21 -12.28
C GLU A 102 -2.61 4.07 -12.91
N ARG A 103 -2.58 2.89 -12.26
CA ARG A 103 -1.82 1.73 -12.74
C ARG A 103 -2.58 0.93 -13.78
N VAL A 104 -3.92 0.99 -13.82
CA VAL A 104 -4.76 0.16 -14.70
C VAL A 104 -4.31 0.22 -16.16
N SER A 105 -3.93 1.39 -16.67
CA SER A 105 -3.50 1.55 -18.07
C SER A 105 -2.14 0.92 -18.39
N ILE A 106 -1.32 0.62 -17.39
CA ILE A 106 0.03 0.04 -17.55
C ILE A 106 0.10 -1.40 -17.03
N LEU A 107 -0.97 -1.95 -16.45
CA LEU A 107 -1.02 -3.32 -15.92
C LEU A 107 -0.53 -4.40 -16.89
N PRO A 108 -0.86 -4.36 -18.20
CA PRO A 108 -0.42 -5.40 -19.14
C PRO A 108 1.10 -5.61 -19.19
N GLU A 109 1.87 -4.56 -18.90
CA GLU A 109 3.34 -4.57 -19.01
C GLU A 109 4.04 -4.43 -17.66
N PHE A 110 3.43 -3.73 -16.70
CA PHE A 110 4.11 -3.27 -15.47
C PHE A 110 4.77 -4.42 -14.69
N PHE A 111 3.99 -5.40 -14.24
CA PHE A 111 4.52 -6.49 -13.41
C PHE A 111 5.36 -7.47 -14.21
N GLN A 112 4.98 -7.75 -15.46
CA GLN A 112 5.77 -8.62 -16.35
C GLN A 112 7.17 -8.05 -16.57
N THR A 113 7.28 -6.73 -16.82
CA THR A 113 8.56 -6.06 -17.06
C THR A 113 9.38 -5.94 -15.78
N CYS A 114 8.78 -5.42 -14.70
CA CYS A 114 9.49 -5.17 -13.45
C CYS A 114 9.96 -6.46 -12.77
N LEU A 115 9.25 -7.58 -12.94
CA LEU A 115 9.55 -8.84 -12.25
C LEU A 115 10.21 -9.89 -13.15
N ALA A 116 10.35 -9.65 -14.46
CA ALA A 116 11.06 -10.55 -15.38
C ALA A 116 12.46 -10.98 -14.87
N PRO A 117 13.29 -10.10 -14.26
CA PRO A 117 14.61 -10.50 -13.76
C PRO A 117 14.59 -11.55 -12.64
N ILE A 118 13.46 -11.69 -11.95
CA ILE A 118 13.30 -12.57 -10.78
C ILE A 118 12.20 -13.61 -11.00
N ALA A 119 11.64 -13.69 -12.20
CA ALA A 119 10.58 -14.62 -12.52
C ALA A 119 11.10 -16.08 -12.59
N PRO A 120 10.28 -17.08 -12.24
CA PRO A 120 8.93 -16.94 -11.69
C PRO A 120 8.94 -16.47 -10.22
N VAL A 121 7.99 -15.60 -9.86
CA VAL A 121 7.90 -15.08 -8.50
C VAL A 121 7.15 -16.08 -7.60
N THR A 122 7.82 -16.58 -6.58
CA THR A 122 7.32 -17.63 -5.67
C THR A 122 6.61 -17.09 -4.44
N ASN A 123 6.93 -15.87 -3.99
CA ASN A 123 6.21 -15.27 -2.88
C ASN A 123 6.38 -13.75 -2.79
N VAL A 124 5.31 -13.09 -2.36
CA VAL A 124 5.17 -11.65 -2.36
C VAL A 124 4.73 -11.13 -0.99
N LEU A 125 5.35 -10.03 -0.54
CA LEU A 125 4.85 -9.20 0.56
C LEU A 125 4.49 -7.80 0.04
N ASP A 126 3.20 -7.49 -0.08
CA ASP A 126 2.70 -6.20 -0.57
C ASP A 126 2.35 -5.25 0.58
N LEU A 127 3.13 -4.16 0.71
CA LEU A 127 3.12 -3.25 1.85
C LEU A 127 2.40 -1.93 1.51
N ALA A 128 1.41 -1.57 2.33
CA ALA A 128 0.44 -0.51 2.01
C ALA A 128 -0.23 -0.80 0.65
N CYS A 129 -0.74 -2.03 0.54
CA CYS A 129 -1.09 -2.64 -0.73
C CYS A 129 -2.27 -1.97 -1.43
N GLY A 130 -3.12 -1.21 -0.72
CA GLY A 130 -4.35 -0.68 -1.29
C GLY A 130 -5.20 -1.79 -1.92
N LEU A 131 -5.53 -1.61 -3.21
CA LEU A 131 -6.17 -2.63 -4.05
C LEU A 131 -5.19 -3.29 -5.05
N ASN A 132 -3.88 -3.12 -4.88
CA ASN A 132 -2.88 -3.70 -5.76
C ASN A 132 -2.92 -5.24 -5.83
N PRO A 133 -3.33 -5.99 -4.79
CA PRO A 133 -3.47 -7.44 -4.91
C PRO A 133 -4.44 -7.88 -6.01
N LEU A 134 -5.36 -7.01 -6.45
CA LEU A 134 -6.24 -7.30 -7.60
C LEU A 134 -5.48 -7.29 -8.94
N ALA A 135 -4.22 -6.84 -8.97
CA ALA A 135 -3.36 -6.95 -10.14
C ALA A 135 -2.79 -8.37 -10.35
N LEU A 136 -3.18 -9.34 -9.53
CA LEU A 136 -2.72 -10.72 -9.57
C LEU A 136 -2.74 -11.36 -10.98
N PRO A 137 -3.77 -11.17 -11.83
CA PRO A 137 -3.79 -11.74 -13.17
C PRO A 137 -2.62 -11.33 -14.07
N TRP A 138 -1.96 -10.21 -13.79
CA TRP A 138 -0.87 -9.66 -14.61
C TRP A 138 0.53 -9.94 -14.05
N MET A 139 0.64 -10.65 -12.93
CA MET A 139 1.94 -10.95 -12.30
C MET A 139 2.53 -12.28 -12.79
N PRO A 140 3.87 -12.38 -13.01
CA PRO A 140 4.54 -13.61 -13.41
C PRO A 140 4.78 -14.53 -12.20
N LEU A 141 3.71 -14.92 -11.50
CA LEU A 141 3.79 -15.78 -10.32
C LEU A 141 4.04 -17.24 -10.69
N ALA A 142 4.79 -17.94 -9.85
CA ALA A 142 4.89 -19.39 -9.88
C ALA A 142 3.54 -20.03 -9.55
N LYS A 143 3.32 -21.27 -10.00
CA LYS A 143 2.06 -22.00 -9.81
C LYS A 143 1.64 -22.12 -8.33
N ASP A 144 2.61 -22.35 -7.45
CA ASP A 144 2.38 -22.55 -6.01
C ASP A 144 2.81 -21.31 -5.19
N ALA A 145 2.80 -20.13 -5.83
CA ALA A 145 3.18 -18.90 -5.15
C ALA A 145 2.18 -18.51 -4.06
N TRP A 146 2.68 -17.86 -3.02
CA TRP A 146 1.84 -17.26 -1.98
C TRP A 146 2.01 -15.75 -1.91
N TYR A 147 0.98 -15.06 -1.46
CA TYR A 147 0.89 -13.61 -1.44
C TYR A 147 0.41 -13.14 -0.07
N GLN A 148 1.21 -12.29 0.57
CA GLN A 148 0.81 -11.57 1.78
C GLN A 148 0.64 -10.10 1.46
N ALA A 149 -0.49 -9.52 1.86
CA ALA A 149 -0.77 -8.10 1.63
C ALA A 149 -1.14 -7.43 2.94
N CYS A 150 -0.72 -6.18 3.15
CA CYS A 150 -1.13 -5.45 4.33
C CYS A 150 -1.33 -3.96 4.09
N ASP A 151 -2.30 -3.39 4.80
CA ASP A 151 -2.69 -1.97 4.74
C ASP A 151 -3.36 -1.55 6.05
N ILE A 152 -3.65 -0.26 6.22
CA ILE A 152 -4.23 0.31 7.45
C ILE A 152 -5.76 0.20 7.52
N TYR A 153 -6.43 -0.17 6.42
CA TYR A 153 -7.91 -0.23 6.34
C TYR A 153 -8.48 -1.63 6.58
N LEU A 154 -9.25 -1.80 7.65
CA LEU A 154 -9.80 -3.09 8.10
C LEU A 154 -10.78 -3.71 7.09
N ASP A 155 -11.70 -2.90 6.57
CA ASP A 155 -12.72 -3.33 5.60
C ASP A 155 -12.11 -3.66 4.23
N MET A 156 -11.14 -2.86 3.79
CA MET A 156 -10.36 -3.15 2.58
C MET A 156 -9.58 -4.46 2.75
N MET A 157 -8.89 -4.66 3.87
CA MET A 157 -8.14 -5.89 4.12
C MET A 157 -9.04 -7.12 4.21
N ALA A 158 -10.26 -7.00 4.74
CA ALA A 158 -11.23 -8.10 4.70
C ALA A 158 -11.59 -8.50 3.25
N PHE A 159 -11.85 -7.53 2.37
CA PHE A 159 -12.11 -7.78 0.96
C PHE A 159 -10.90 -8.35 0.22
N VAL A 160 -9.72 -7.76 0.40
CA VAL A 160 -8.47 -8.24 -0.22
C VAL A 160 -8.15 -9.66 0.26
N ASN A 161 -8.38 -9.98 1.54
CA ASN A 161 -8.18 -11.32 2.06
C ASN A 161 -9.13 -12.34 1.40
N ALA A 162 -10.40 -11.96 1.20
CA ALA A 162 -11.36 -12.79 0.46
C ALA A 162 -10.93 -13.01 -0.99
N PHE A 163 -10.45 -11.95 -1.66
CA PHE A 163 -9.91 -12.03 -3.02
C PHE A 163 -8.72 -12.99 -3.11
N LEU A 164 -7.71 -12.81 -2.26
CA LEU A 164 -6.53 -13.69 -2.25
C LEU A 164 -6.90 -15.14 -1.95
N GLY A 165 -7.80 -15.39 -0.99
CA GLY A 165 -8.26 -16.72 -0.64
C GLY A 165 -9.06 -17.42 -1.75
N HIS A 166 -9.65 -16.66 -2.68
CA HIS A 166 -10.35 -17.22 -3.83
C HIS A 166 -9.38 -17.82 -4.86
N PHE A 167 -8.19 -17.21 -5.04
CA PHE A 167 -7.28 -17.56 -6.14
C PHE A 167 -5.97 -18.23 -5.72
N LEU A 168 -5.46 -17.99 -4.51
CA LEU A 168 -4.16 -18.51 -4.07
C LEU A 168 -4.25 -19.20 -2.71
N THR A 169 -3.90 -20.48 -2.68
CA THR A 169 -3.81 -21.24 -1.44
C THR A 169 -2.62 -20.71 -0.61
N ASN A 170 -2.80 -20.50 0.70
CA ASN A 170 -1.80 -19.94 1.64
C ASN A 170 -1.50 -18.43 1.50
N SER A 171 -2.31 -17.70 0.74
CA SER A 171 -2.25 -16.24 0.69
C SER A 171 -3.17 -15.61 1.73
N ARG A 172 -2.82 -14.41 2.21
CA ARG A 172 -3.63 -13.68 3.18
C ARG A 172 -3.45 -12.17 3.07
N ALA A 173 -4.46 -11.43 3.48
CA ALA A 173 -4.31 -10.00 3.76
C ALA A 173 -4.61 -9.72 5.23
N PHE A 174 -3.89 -8.77 5.81
CA PHE A 174 -4.04 -8.42 7.21
C PHE A 174 -3.80 -6.92 7.43
N PRO A 175 -4.43 -6.33 8.46
CA PRO A 175 -4.17 -4.94 8.79
C PRO A 175 -2.75 -4.74 9.35
N CYS A 176 -2.05 -3.70 8.90
CA CYS A 176 -0.71 -3.35 9.38
C CYS A 176 -0.51 -1.82 9.44
N ASP A 177 0.34 -1.36 10.36
CA ASP A 177 0.85 0.02 10.42
C ASP A 177 2.35 -0.03 10.13
N LEU A 178 2.78 0.37 8.93
CA LEU A 178 4.19 0.33 8.54
C LEU A 178 5.06 1.32 9.32
N VAL A 179 4.47 2.31 9.99
CA VAL A 179 5.21 3.19 10.91
C VAL A 179 5.66 2.43 12.16
N ALA A 180 5.02 1.30 12.48
CA ALA A 180 5.47 0.39 13.53
C ALA A 180 6.59 -0.56 13.07
N GLY A 181 6.88 -0.60 11.77
CA GLY A 181 7.78 -1.56 11.14
C GLY A 181 7.07 -2.53 10.19
N PRO A 182 7.81 -3.16 9.27
CA PRO A 182 7.25 -4.11 8.32
C PRO A 182 7.01 -5.49 8.98
N PRO A 183 6.08 -6.30 8.43
CA PRO A 183 5.97 -7.71 8.77
C PRO A 183 7.31 -8.44 8.59
N GLN A 184 7.68 -9.26 9.58
CA GLN A 184 8.94 -10.00 9.60
C GLN A 184 8.81 -11.36 8.90
N THR A 185 8.37 -11.32 7.63
CA THR A 185 8.17 -12.50 6.78
C THR A 185 9.21 -12.48 5.67
N PRO A 186 10.14 -13.46 5.62
CA PRO A 186 11.06 -13.61 4.49
C PRO A 186 10.30 -13.83 3.18
N VAL A 187 10.63 -13.04 2.16
CA VAL A 187 10.07 -13.18 0.81
C VAL A 187 11.13 -13.02 -0.28
N GLN A 188 10.83 -13.53 -1.47
CA GLN A 188 11.56 -13.24 -2.68
C GLN A 188 11.39 -11.77 -3.06
N VAL A 189 10.16 -11.24 -3.04
CA VAL A 189 9.92 -9.83 -3.36
C VAL A 189 8.92 -9.16 -2.43
N ALA A 190 9.28 -7.98 -1.93
CA ALA A 190 8.35 -7.07 -1.28
C ALA A 190 7.97 -5.92 -2.22
N PHE A 191 6.73 -5.45 -2.14
CA PHE A 191 6.24 -4.31 -2.91
C PHE A 191 6.07 -3.08 -2.00
N LEU A 192 6.60 -1.94 -2.45
CA LEU A 192 6.41 -0.61 -1.87
C LEU A 192 5.98 0.36 -2.99
N LEU A 193 4.75 0.18 -3.49
CA LEU A 193 4.28 0.88 -4.68
C LEU A 193 3.57 2.19 -4.33
N LYS A 194 4.21 3.33 -4.62
CA LYS A 194 3.77 4.69 -4.28
C LYS A 194 3.61 4.92 -2.77
N THR A 195 4.35 4.18 -1.96
CA THR A 195 4.19 4.16 -0.49
C THR A 195 5.12 5.15 0.22
N ILE A 196 6.39 5.22 -0.20
CA ILE A 196 7.45 5.96 0.53
C ILE A 196 7.08 7.44 0.75
N PRO A 197 6.67 8.23 -0.26
CA PRO A 197 6.34 9.64 -0.05
C PRO A 197 5.17 9.86 0.92
N CYS A 198 4.26 8.88 1.02
CA CYS A 198 3.13 8.92 1.95
C CYS A 198 3.62 8.73 3.39
N LEU A 199 4.46 7.73 3.62
CA LEU A 199 5.05 7.44 4.93
C LEU A 199 5.96 8.57 5.41
N GLU A 200 6.72 9.19 4.51
CA GLU A 200 7.58 10.35 4.81
C GLU A 200 6.81 11.61 5.22
N GLN A 201 5.49 11.65 5.00
CA GLN A 201 4.68 12.70 5.60
C GLN A 201 4.54 12.48 7.10
N VAL A 202 4.50 11.24 7.58
CA VAL A 202 4.38 10.88 9.00
C VAL A 202 5.75 10.94 9.68
N ASP A 203 6.74 10.30 9.09
CA ASP A 203 8.11 10.22 9.61
C ASP A 203 9.10 10.37 8.46
N LYS A 204 9.87 11.45 8.47
CA LYS A 204 10.80 11.81 7.39
C LYS A 204 11.94 10.80 7.20
N GLN A 205 12.25 9.98 8.20
CA GLN A 205 13.37 9.03 8.15
C GLN A 205 12.91 7.60 7.83
N ILE A 206 11.60 7.38 7.65
CA ILE A 206 11.04 6.04 7.51
C ILE A 206 11.45 5.33 6.23
N GLY A 207 11.76 6.05 5.15
CA GLY A 207 12.03 5.45 3.83
C GLY A 207 13.17 4.43 3.88
N LEU A 208 14.39 4.86 4.22
CA LEU A 208 15.56 3.99 4.27
C LEU A 208 15.43 2.94 5.38
N SER A 209 14.97 3.35 6.56
CA SER A 209 14.76 2.45 7.70
C SER A 209 13.80 1.30 7.38
N LEU A 210 12.72 1.58 6.65
CA LEU A 210 11.77 0.56 6.20
C LEU A 210 12.40 -0.35 5.15
N LEU A 211 13.11 0.23 4.16
CA LEU A 211 13.82 -0.55 3.15
C LEU A 211 14.80 -1.52 3.80
N ASP A 212 15.60 -1.09 4.78
CA ASP A 212 16.54 -1.95 5.51
C ASP A 212 15.85 -3.10 6.26
N GLN A 213 14.76 -2.81 7.00
CA GLN A 213 14.05 -3.76 7.85
C GLN A 213 13.24 -4.83 7.10
N ILE A 214 12.89 -4.60 5.84
CA ILE A 214 12.11 -5.57 5.04
C ILE A 214 12.96 -6.82 4.78
N LEU A 215 12.45 -7.99 5.20
CA LEU A 215 13.09 -9.29 4.94
C LEU A 215 12.73 -9.78 3.53
N ALA A 216 13.32 -9.17 2.50
CA ALA A 216 13.11 -9.55 1.11
C ALA A 216 14.43 -9.63 0.34
N GLU A 217 14.55 -10.61 -0.56
CA GLU A 217 15.66 -10.69 -1.53
C GLU A 217 15.61 -9.50 -2.50
N HIS A 218 14.40 -9.15 -2.93
CA HIS A 218 14.12 -8.02 -3.81
C HIS A 218 13.04 -7.09 -3.25
N ILE A 219 13.10 -5.80 -3.58
CA ILE A 219 12.04 -4.84 -3.28
C ILE A 219 11.66 -4.10 -4.55
N LEU A 220 10.40 -4.21 -4.98
CA LEU A 220 9.85 -3.39 -6.04
C LEU A 220 9.28 -2.10 -5.43
N VAL A 221 9.98 -1.00 -5.64
CA VAL A 221 9.58 0.35 -5.20
C VAL A 221 8.99 1.09 -6.39
N SER A 222 7.92 1.86 -6.20
CA SER A 222 7.44 2.77 -7.25
C SER A 222 7.02 4.14 -6.75
N PHE A 223 7.05 5.12 -7.65
CA PHE A 223 6.63 6.49 -7.42
C PHE A 223 5.69 6.94 -8.56
N PRO A 224 4.74 7.86 -8.28
CA PRO A 224 3.86 8.35 -9.32
C PRO A 224 4.61 9.27 -10.30
N ALA A 225 4.46 9.04 -11.60
CA ALA A 225 5.08 9.86 -12.65
C ALA A 225 4.33 11.19 -12.87
N LYS A 226 3.16 11.36 -12.26
CA LYS A 226 2.31 12.56 -12.32
C LYS A 226 1.81 12.91 -10.93
N SER A 227 1.56 14.19 -10.67
CA SER A 227 0.84 14.58 -9.45
C SER A 227 -0.64 14.13 -9.52
N LEU A 228 -1.27 13.89 -8.36
CA LEU A 228 -2.71 13.55 -8.27
C LEU A 228 -3.63 14.60 -8.93
N GLY A 229 -3.14 15.82 -9.15
CA GLY A 229 -3.83 16.91 -9.87
C GLY A 229 -3.45 17.07 -11.34
N GLY A 230 -2.69 16.14 -11.93
CA GLY A 230 -2.41 16.08 -13.38
C GLY A 230 -1.34 17.07 -13.90
N ARG A 231 -0.62 17.80 -13.04
CA ARG A 231 0.48 18.68 -13.48
C ARG A 231 1.79 17.89 -13.62
N ASN A 232 2.42 18.01 -14.79
CA ASN A 232 3.59 17.24 -15.26
C ASN A 232 4.98 17.86 -14.95
N LYS A 233 5.11 18.88 -14.09
CA LYS A 233 6.41 19.55 -13.95
C LYS A 233 7.38 18.76 -13.06
N GLY A 234 8.26 17.96 -13.66
CA GLY A 234 9.48 17.42 -13.04
C GLY A 234 9.30 16.25 -12.06
N MET A 235 8.08 15.76 -11.86
CA MET A 235 7.76 14.71 -10.87
C MET A 235 8.57 13.41 -11.04
N PRO A 236 8.76 12.86 -12.27
CA PRO A 236 9.57 11.66 -12.43
C PRO A 236 11.03 11.87 -12.02
N THR A 237 11.64 12.99 -12.45
CA THR A 237 13.02 13.35 -12.10
C THR A 237 13.17 13.56 -10.60
N PHE A 238 12.25 14.29 -9.99
CA PHE A 238 12.25 14.52 -8.54
C PHE A 238 12.22 13.22 -7.74
N TYR A 239 11.31 12.29 -8.05
CA TYR A 239 11.23 11.03 -7.30
C TYR A 239 12.35 10.05 -7.63
N ARG A 240 12.90 10.12 -8.84
CA ARG A 240 14.11 9.40 -9.19
C ARG A 240 15.28 9.85 -8.34
N ASP A 241 15.55 11.15 -8.31
CA ASP A 241 16.64 11.74 -7.54
C ASP A 241 16.44 11.45 -6.04
N HIS A 242 15.22 11.66 -5.52
CA HIS A 242 14.85 11.31 -4.14
C HIS A 242 15.10 9.84 -3.81
N PHE A 243 14.77 8.91 -4.71
CA PHE A 243 15.01 7.49 -4.48
C PHE A 243 16.50 7.15 -4.41
N TYR A 244 17.32 7.68 -5.32
CA TYR A 244 18.76 7.44 -5.30
C TYR A 244 19.45 8.11 -4.10
N GLU A 245 18.99 9.30 -3.68
CA GLU A 245 19.42 9.94 -2.42
C GLU A 245 19.05 9.06 -1.21
N LEU A 246 17.85 8.48 -1.20
CA LEU A 246 17.36 7.65 -0.10
C LEU A 246 18.25 6.42 0.14
N ILE A 247 18.73 5.79 -0.94
CA ILE A 247 19.55 4.57 -0.87
C ILE A 247 21.05 4.83 -1.00
N GLU A 248 21.48 6.09 -0.93
CA GLU A 248 22.88 6.45 -1.08
C GLU A 248 23.75 5.70 -0.06
N GLY A 249 24.84 5.10 -0.53
CA GLY A 249 25.76 4.32 0.30
C GLY A 249 25.32 2.87 0.58
N GLN A 250 24.11 2.47 0.15
CA GLN A 250 23.69 1.07 0.23
C GLN A 250 24.35 0.24 -0.88
N PRO A 251 24.76 -1.02 -0.61
CA PRO A 251 25.40 -1.89 -1.59
C PRO A 251 24.42 -2.52 -2.59
N TRP A 252 23.16 -2.09 -2.61
CA TRP A 252 22.07 -2.72 -3.36
C TRP A 252 22.19 -2.47 -4.87
N GLN A 253 21.77 -3.47 -5.65
CA GLN A 253 21.65 -3.34 -7.10
C GLN A 253 20.25 -2.84 -7.46
N VAL A 254 20.17 -1.86 -8.38
CA VAL A 254 18.90 -1.24 -8.77
C VAL A 254 18.70 -1.35 -10.27
N GLN A 255 17.52 -1.81 -10.66
CA GLN A 255 17.03 -1.72 -12.04
C GLN A 255 15.85 -0.75 -12.10
N GLU A 256 15.96 0.28 -12.94
CA GLU A 256 14.96 1.34 -13.11
C GLU A 256 14.07 1.06 -14.32
N PHE A 257 12.76 1.28 -14.14
CA PHE A 257 11.73 1.11 -15.16
C PHE A 257 10.84 2.35 -15.21
N SER A 258 10.51 2.81 -16.42
CA SER A 258 9.68 4.00 -16.63
C SER A 258 8.41 3.65 -17.42
N PHE A 259 7.27 4.05 -16.88
CA PHE A 259 5.95 3.88 -17.49
C PHE A 259 5.22 5.23 -17.59
N SER A 260 4.10 5.24 -18.32
CA SER A 260 3.34 6.49 -18.55
C SER A 260 2.75 7.12 -17.26
N THR A 261 2.58 6.34 -16.20
CA THR A 261 1.99 6.79 -14.92
C THR A 261 2.87 6.50 -13.70
N GLU A 262 3.95 5.72 -13.83
CA GLU A 262 4.82 5.32 -12.71
C GLU A 262 6.29 5.22 -13.14
N ILE A 263 7.19 5.53 -12.22
CA ILE A 263 8.58 5.08 -12.26
C ILE A 263 8.75 4.01 -11.19
N ALA A 264 9.41 2.91 -11.53
CA ALA A 264 9.61 1.78 -10.63
C ALA A 264 11.08 1.38 -10.57
N PHE A 265 11.47 0.81 -9.44
CA PHE A 265 12.83 0.37 -9.14
C PHE A 265 12.76 -1.03 -8.54
N LEU A 266 13.39 -2.00 -9.20
CA LEU A 266 13.63 -3.31 -8.60
C LEU A 266 14.99 -3.26 -7.90
N VAL A 267 14.95 -3.27 -6.58
CA VAL A 267 16.13 -3.30 -5.69
C VAL A 267 16.44 -4.75 -5.37
N THR A 268 17.72 -5.15 -5.46
CA THR A 268 18.22 -6.44 -5.00
C THR A 268 19.18 -6.21 -3.85
N LYS A 269 18.91 -6.84 -2.70
CA LYS A 269 19.70 -6.68 -1.47
C LYS A 269 20.93 -7.55 -1.42
#